data_AF-A0A8S1W044-F1
#
_entry.id   AF-A0A8S1W044-F1
#
_cell.length_a   1.000
_cell.length_b   1.000
_cell.length_c   1.000
_cell.angle_alpha   90.00
_cell.angle_beta   90.00
_cell.angle_gamma   90.00
#
_symmetry.space_group_name_H-M   'P 1'
#
loop_
_entity.id
_entity.type
_entity.pdbx_description
1 polymer ?
#
loop_
_entity_poly.entity_id
_entity_poly.type
_entity_poly.pdbx_seq_one_letter_code
_entity_poly.pdbx_strand_id
1 'polypeptide(L)'
;MRLFVALLFQIIHGLSVLKSDQCLDCSLLIRKEDCEFANCFWSAVGENQEGTCGDEDLSENPGNSEGNVSFCQSVLNPEQNCNKVKGCAYYNSTCTIFTGCSAYFLHTTIDCQKISSECISEGDGCINVKQCVEYLTQDICENSGSSSGFGKCKWNSELQKCRDYQCSEADLVLTTDQQCSQFGVGCITKGQGCIESPLRECKTYETSGQDCSKLIGSDGQCEQVEGSQYCQLKKCETAPTTYNNNEECDKYLKGCVSTGQGCVVSLVPCNTYKKDCTNYIGSDGICEYEENQENCRSRICENGQFTSDEDCNRYKTGCITNGKSCASSLQSCTSYKGNKNSCLGYKGQEGMCKGIDDNEQQCQVQDCIKDSSTAYVTDEQCQNIQKVCKTNGMGCVYTLKVCKEYEASPEKCFGLIGSDGRCQGGADGKCKSRICSDAPSTYNTDYECKKYQSGCVTNDKLLIDSQREQLFRYCRMLMEFILHGFNKMFQFLNSIDL
;
A
#
# COMPACT_ATOMS: atom_id res chain seq x y z
N MET A 1 24.73 5.98 -2.36
CA MET A 1 25.05 7.30 -1.78
C MET A 1 26.32 7.98 -2.33
N ARG A 2 26.98 7.45 -3.38
CA ARG A 2 28.10 8.15 -4.07
C ARG A 2 27.79 8.56 -5.52
N LEU A 3 26.64 8.15 -6.07
CA LEU A 3 26.19 8.57 -7.42
C LEU A 3 25.34 9.86 -7.42
N PHE A 4 24.72 10.23 -6.30
CA PHE A 4 23.89 11.45 -6.22
C PHE A 4 24.70 12.74 -5.94
N VAL A 5 25.94 12.62 -5.46
CA VAL A 5 26.80 13.78 -5.18
C VAL A 5 27.47 14.33 -6.45
N ALA A 6 27.63 13.51 -7.49
CA ALA A 6 28.20 13.94 -8.77
C ALA A 6 27.22 14.76 -9.63
N LEU A 7 25.91 14.57 -9.45
CA LEU A 7 24.86 15.33 -10.17
C LEU A 7 24.55 16.69 -9.54
N LEU A 8 24.94 16.91 -8.28
CA LEU A 8 24.77 18.20 -7.59
C LEU A 8 25.95 19.16 -7.77
N PHE A 9 27.09 18.70 -8.32
CA PHE A 9 28.28 19.55 -8.56
C PHE A 9 28.36 20.18 -9.96
N GLN A 10 27.36 19.97 -10.82
CA GLN A 10 27.29 20.57 -12.17
C GLN A 10 26.36 21.80 -12.29
N ILE A 11 25.68 22.23 -11.21
CA ILE A 11 24.73 23.37 -11.26
C ILE A 11 25.26 24.61 -10.50
N ILE A 12 26.54 24.66 -10.18
CA ILE A 12 27.18 25.87 -9.64
C ILE A 12 28.33 26.28 -10.58
N HIS A 13 27.96 26.72 -11.78
CA HIS A 13 28.68 27.79 -12.44
C HIS A 13 27.78 29.01 -12.31
N GLY A 14 28.02 29.81 -11.27
CA GLY A 14 27.52 31.17 -11.27
C GLY A 14 28.09 31.85 -12.52
N LEU A 15 27.20 32.32 -13.38
CA LEU A 15 27.54 33.31 -14.39
C LEU A 15 28.02 34.54 -13.63
N SER A 16 29.33 34.64 -13.41
CA SER A 16 29.95 35.94 -13.19
C SER A 16 29.82 36.68 -14.51
N VAL A 17 28.78 37.51 -14.63
CA VAL A 17 28.68 38.48 -15.73
C VAL A 17 29.84 39.44 -15.54
N LEU A 18 30.84 39.33 -16.41
CA LEU A 18 31.89 40.33 -16.52
C LEU A 18 31.22 41.64 -16.91
N LYS A 19 31.67 42.77 -16.33
CA LYS A 19 31.15 44.11 -16.63
C LYS A 19 31.19 44.48 -18.13
N SER A 20 31.91 43.70 -18.96
CA SER A 20 31.97 43.83 -20.42
C SER A 20 30.86 43.12 -21.19
N ASP A 21 30.04 42.27 -20.56
CA ASP A 21 28.99 41.48 -21.23
C ASP A 21 27.58 42.06 -20.99
N GLN A 22 27.47 43.39 -20.90
CA GLN A 22 26.18 44.03 -21.12
C GLN A 22 25.91 44.04 -22.62
N CYS A 23 24.96 43.21 -23.09
CA CYS A 23 24.31 43.42 -24.38
C CYS A 23 23.50 44.71 -24.29
N LEU A 24 24.19 45.85 -24.38
CA LEU A 24 23.59 47.16 -24.35
C LEU A 24 23.35 47.57 -25.80
N ASP A 25 22.15 47.27 -26.30
CA ASP A 25 21.68 47.83 -27.56
C ASP A 25 21.25 49.28 -27.27
N CYS A 26 22.04 50.24 -27.73
CA CYS A 26 21.80 51.67 -27.50
C CYS A 26 20.41 52.10 -27.98
N SER A 27 19.80 51.41 -28.95
CA SER A 27 18.45 51.69 -29.43
C SER A 27 17.34 51.43 -28.41
N LEU A 28 17.65 50.71 -27.32
CA LEU A 28 16.70 50.36 -26.26
C LEU A 28 16.69 51.37 -25.10
N LEU A 29 17.60 52.35 -25.09
CA LEU A 29 17.69 53.38 -24.05
C LEU A 29 16.85 54.60 -24.42
N ILE A 30 15.89 54.94 -23.55
CA ILE A 30 14.85 55.95 -23.83
C ILE A 30 15.17 57.30 -23.15
N ARG A 31 16.08 57.34 -22.17
CA ARG A 31 16.51 58.60 -21.53
C ARG A 31 17.85 59.07 -22.07
N LYS A 32 17.95 60.38 -22.30
CA LYS A 32 19.19 61.06 -22.71
C LYS A 32 20.34 60.81 -21.74
N GLU A 33 20.08 60.94 -20.44
CA GLU A 33 21.12 60.77 -19.40
C GLU A 33 21.64 59.33 -19.36
N ASP A 34 20.76 58.33 -19.47
CA ASP A 34 21.13 56.91 -19.52
C ASP A 34 21.86 56.56 -20.83
N CYS A 35 21.43 57.16 -21.95
CA CYS A 35 22.10 57.06 -23.26
C CYS A 35 23.53 57.61 -23.23
N GLU A 36 23.70 58.82 -22.68
CA GLU A 36 25.01 59.48 -22.54
C GLU A 36 25.91 58.76 -21.53
N PHE A 37 25.34 58.27 -20.42
CA PHE A 37 26.08 57.50 -19.41
C PHE A 37 26.59 56.17 -19.96
N ALA A 38 25.87 55.59 -20.92
CA ALA A 38 26.23 54.31 -21.54
C ALA A 38 27.12 54.45 -22.80
N ASN A 39 27.69 55.65 -23.05
CA ASN A 39 28.51 55.99 -24.21
C ASN A 39 27.81 55.81 -25.58
N CYS A 40 26.48 55.96 -25.62
CA CYS A 40 25.69 55.96 -26.85
C CYS A 40 25.40 57.38 -27.35
N PHE A 41 24.98 57.55 -28.60
CA PHE A 41 24.67 58.86 -29.20
C PHE A 41 23.17 59.19 -29.16
N TRP A 42 22.82 60.36 -28.64
CA TRP A 42 21.44 60.86 -28.57
C TRP A 42 21.10 61.77 -29.76
N SER A 43 20.15 61.34 -30.61
CA SER A 43 19.65 62.12 -31.74
C SER A 43 18.34 62.82 -31.40
N ALA A 44 18.36 64.15 -31.27
CA ALA A 44 17.18 64.96 -30.97
C ALA A 44 16.47 65.47 -32.24
N VAL A 45 15.15 65.35 -32.31
CA VAL A 45 14.32 65.96 -33.37
C VAL A 45 13.79 67.31 -32.89
N GLY A 46 14.67 68.31 -32.79
CA GLY A 46 14.32 69.71 -32.42
C GLY A 46 14.07 69.97 -30.93
N GLU A 47 13.96 71.25 -30.55
CA GLU A 47 14.11 71.73 -29.16
C GLU A 47 13.00 71.32 -28.16
N ASN A 48 11.95 70.59 -28.55
CA ASN A 48 10.85 70.18 -27.64
C ASN A 48 10.17 68.83 -28.00
N GLN A 49 10.89 67.86 -28.58
CA GLN A 49 10.37 66.49 -28.78
C GLN A 49 11.36 65.40 -28.34
N GLU A 50 10.84 64.21 -28.04
CA GLU A 50 11.58 63.01 -27.65
C GLU A 50 12.65 62.65 -28.72
N GLY A 51 13.87 62.35 -28.26
CA GLY A 51 14.98 61.89 -29.10
C GLY A 51 15.17 60.38 -29.01
N THR A 52 16.01 59.82 -29.88
CA THR A 52 16.35 58.39 -29.88
C THR A 52 17.83 58.18 -29.66
N CYS A 53 18.18 57.16 -28.89
CA CYS A 53 19.56 56.76 -28.61
C CYS A 53 20.04 55.71 -29.65
N GLY A 54 21.31 55.77 -30.09
CA GLY A 54 21.87 54.82 -31.06
C GLY A 54 23.40 54.74 -31.01
N ASP A 55 23.98 53.70 -31.62
CA ASP A 55 25.43 53.49 -31.72
C ASP A 55 26.08 54.44 -32.75
N GLU A 56 27.36 54.80 -32.54
CA GLU A 56 28.14 55.58 -33.53
C GLU A 56 28.41 54.73 -34.79
N ASP A 57 28.17 55.34 -35.96
CA ASP A 57 28.28 54.72 -37.28
C ASP A 57 29.71 54.20 -37.54
N LEU A 58 29.91 52.89 -37.34
CA LEU A 58 31.04 52.13 -37.86
C LEU A 58 30.50 50.94 -38.66
N SER A 59 30.57 51.11 -39.98
CA SER A 59 30.43 50.04 -40.97
C SER A 59 31.31 48.83 -40.62
N GLU A 60 30.70 47.65 -40.72
CA GLU A 60 31.24 46.29 -40.50
C GLU A 60 31.05 45.71 -39.09
N ASN A 61 29.90 45.06 -38.88
CA ASN A 61 29.86 43.85 -38.05
C ASN A 61 28.83 42.84 -38.62
N PRO A 62 29.15 41.53 -38.64
CA PRO A 62 28.31 40.49 -39.21
C PRO A 62 27.28 40.01 -38.19
N GLY A 63 26.12 39.58 -38.69
CA GLY A 63 25.17 38.80 -37.89
C GLY A 63 23.99 39.61 -37.40
N ASN A 64 23.22 40.15 -38.35
CA ASN A 64 21.77 40.19 -38.23
C ASN A 64 21.31 38.74 -37.96
N SER A 65 21.16 38.32 -36.70
CA SER A 65 20.43 37.10 -36.38
C SER A 65 18.95 37.44 -36.36
N GLU A 66 18.34 37.39 -37.53
CA GLU A 66 16.92 37.07 -37.64
C GLU A 66 16.71 35.75 -36.87
N GLY A 67 16.06 35.81 -35.70
CA GLY A 67 15.67 34.58 -35.00
C GLY A 67 15.50 34.61 -33.47
N ASN A 68 15.90 35.66 -32.75
CA ASN A 68 15.63 35.75 -31.31
C ASN A 68 14.42 36.64 -31.04
N VAL A 69 13.24 36.03 -31.02
CA VAL A 69 12.05 36.64 -30.39
C VAL A 69 12.45 36.92 -28.94
N SER A 70 12.43 38.18 -28.51
CA SER A 70 12.82 38.51 -27.14
C SER A 70 11.92 37.70 -26.19
N PHE A 71 12.46 37.22 -25.07
CA PHE A 71 11.71 36.40 -24.10
C PHE A 71 10.33 37.00 -23.78
N CYS A 72 10.23 38.32 -23.69
CA CYS A 72 9.00 39.06 -23.43
C CYS A 72 8.02 39.09 -24.63
N GLN A 73 8.50 39.03 -25.87
CA GLN A 73 7.67 38.94 -27.07
C GLN A 73 7.00 37.56 -27.23
N SER A 74 7.46 36.53 -26.51
CA SER A 74 6.87 35.19 -26.50
C SER A 74 5.68 35.03 -25.54
N VAL A 75 5.37 36.07 -24.75
CA VAL A 75 4.29 36.05 -23.75
C VAL A 75 2.92 36.00 -24.45
N LEU A 76 2.17 34.92 -24.22
CA LEU A 76 0.81 34.77 -24.71
C LEU A 76 -0.13 35.77 -24.02
N ASN A 77 -1.01 36.42 -24.80
CA ASN A 77 -1.90 37.50 -24.34
C ASN A 77 -1.13 38.60 -23.57
N PRO A 78 -0.22 39.33 -24.24
CA PRO A 78 0.71 40.24 -23.58
C PRO A 78 0.01 41.33 -22.76
N GLU A 79 -1.17 41.80 -23.19
CA GLU A 79 -1.99 42.77 -22.46
C GLU A 79 -2.38 42.32 -21.04
N GLN A 80 -2.53 41.01 -20.80
CA GLN A 80 -2.98 40.49 -19.51
C GLN A 80 -1.89 39.82 -18.67
N ASN A 81 -0.79 39.42 -19.33
CA ASN A 81 0.21 38.54 -18.74
C ASN A 81 1.59 39.15 -18.67
N CYS A 82 1.93 40.13 -19.52
CA CYS A 82 3.28 40.67 -19.61
C CYS A 82 3.74 41.29 -18.28
N ASN A 83 2.86 42.02 -17.60
CA ASN A 83 3.16 42.65 -16.31
C ASN A 83 3.40 41.66 -15.16
N LYS A 84 3.06 40.38 -15.33
CA LYS A 84 3.28 39.32 -14.33
C LYS A 84 4.56 38.52 -14.60
N VAL A 85 5.15 38.68 -15.79
CA VAL A 85 6.36 37.96 -16.19
C VAL A 85 7.56 38.74 -15.69
N LYS A 86 8.33 38.11 -14.81
CA LYS A 86 9.53 38.73 -14.24
C LYS A 86 10.53 39.09 -15.35
N GLY A 87 11.00 40.34 -15.34
CA GLY A 87 11.91 40.86 -16.36
C GLY A 87 11.23 41.40 -17.62
N CYS A 88 9.89 41.47 -17.66
CA CYS A 88 9.13 42.04 -18.77
C CYS A 88 8.24 43.20 -18.31
N ALA A 89 7.96 44.13 -19.22
CA ALA A 89 7.11 45.29 -19.00
C ALA A 89 6.15 45.52 -20.16
N TYR A 90 4.87 45.72 -19.85
CA TYR A 90 3.84 46.02 -20.83
C TYR A 90 3.73 47.53 -21.01
N TYR A 91 4.28 48.06 -22.09
CA TYR A 91 4.27 49.49 -22.37
C TYR A 91 3.94 49.75 -23.83
N ASN A 92 3.11 50.76 -24.08
CA ASN A 92 2.68 51.17 -25.43
C ASN A 92 2.18 49.99 -26.28
N SER A 93 1.29 49.17 -25.71
CA SER A 93 0.70 47.98 -26.32
C SER A 93 1.69 46.87 -26.71
N THR A 94 2.92 46.91 -26.21
CA THR A 94 3.97 45.92 -26.51
C THR A 94 4.58 45.35 -25.23
N CYS A 95 4.85 44.03 -25.21
CA CYS A 95 5.60 43.41 -24.12
C CYS A 95 7.10 43.49 -24.42
N THR A 96 7.82 44.27 -23.61
CA THR A 96 9.24 44.59 -23.79
C THR A 96 10.05 44.15 -22.58
N ILE A 97 11.37 44.21 -22.67
CA ILE A 97 12.27 43.90 -21.55
C ILE A 97 12.13 45.00 -20.49
N PHE A 98 12.00 44.60 -19.22
CA PHE A 98 11.85 45.54 -18.11
C PHE A 98 13.21 46.13 -17.71
N THR A 99 13.33 47.45 -17.80
CA THR A 99 14.56 48.20 -17.46
C THR A 99 14.50 48.88 -16.08
N GLY A 100 13.38 48.73 -15.36
CA GLY A 100 13.15 49.28 -14.01
C GLY A 100 11.96 50.24 -13.93
N CYS A 101 11.38 50.41 -12.74
CA CYS A 101 10.15 51.20 -12.58
C CYS A 101 10.34 52.69 -12.87
N SER A 102 11.51 53.26 -12.57
CA SER A 102 11.79 54.69 -12.78
C SER A 102 11.75 55.12 -14.24
N ALA A 103 11.69 54.19 -15.20
CA ALA A 103 11.50 54.51 -16.61
C ALA A 103 10.08 55.01 -16.95
N TYR A 104 9.10 54.81 -16.07
CA TYR A 104 7.69 55.07 -16.35
C TYR A 104 7.12 56.18 -15.46
N PHE A 105 6.55 57.23 -16.07
CA PHE A 105 5.93 58.35 -15.37
C PHE A 105 4.42 58.18 -15.30
N LEU A 106 3.96 57.30 -14.40
CA LEU A 106 2.56 57.12 -14.09
C LEU A 106 2.31 57.53 -12.63
N HIS A 107 1.16 58.14 -12.37
CA HIS A 107 0.89 58.77 -11.07
C HIS A 107 0.19 57.82 -10.09
N THR A 108 -0.38 56.71 -10.55
CA THR A 108 -1.08 55.76 -9.68
C THR A 108 -0.38 54.39 -9.65
N THR A 109 -0.41 53.74 -8.49
CA THR A 109 0.12 52.37 -8.33
C THR A 109 -0.54 51.39 -9.28
N ILE A 110 -1.85 51.54 -9.52
CA ILE A 110 -2.60 50.69 -10.46
C ILE A 110 -2.04 50.82 -11.88
N ASP A 111 -1.70 52.04 -12.31
CA ASP A 111 -1.13 52.24 -13.64
C ASP A 111 0.31 51.75 -13.73
N CYS A 112 1.13 51.94 -12.69
CA CYS A 112 2.46 51.33 -12.62
C CYS A 112 2.43 49.80 -12.64
N GLN A 113 1.46 49.18 -11.96
CA GLN A 113 1.29 47.72 -11.92
C GLN A 113 0.80 47.13 -13.24
N LYS A 114 0.18 47.93 -14.12
CA LYS A 114 -0.11 47.52 -15.51
C LYS A 114 1.16 47.40 -16.34
N ILE A 115 2.22 48.13 -16.00
CA ILE A 115 3.53 48.00 -16.65
C ILE A 115 4.25 46.76 -16.14
N SER A 116 4.45 46.67 -14.82
CA SER A 116 5.08 45.54 -14.14
C SER A 116 4.53 45.43 -12.72
N SER A 117 4.22 44.21 -12.26
CA SER A 117 3.74 43.97 -10.90
C SER A 117 4.76 44.33 -9.80
N GLU A 118 6.01 44.57 -10.17
CA GLU A 118 7.09 45.01 -9.26
C GLU A 118 7.12 46.54 -9.05
N CYS A 119 6.25 47.30 -9.72
CA CYS A 119 6.21 48.76 -9.67
C CYS A 119 5.01 49.33 -8.91
N ILE A 120 5.25 50.43 -8.18
CA ILE A 120 4.25 51.22 -7.45
C ILE A 120 4.44 52.71 -7.75
N SER A 121 3.50 53.58 -7.35
CA SER A 121 3.65 55.05 -7.46
C SER A 121 3.38 55.71 -6.11
N GLU A 122 4.19 56.72 -5.77
CA GLU A 122 3.95 57.64 -4.64
C GLU A 122 3.44 59.02 -5.09
N GLY A 123 3.12 59.18 -6.38
CA GLY A 123 2.52 60.39 -6.96
C GLY A 123 3.30 61.00 -8.12
N ASP A 124 4.61 60.79 -8.19
CA ASP A 124 5.50 61.39 -9.19
C ASP A 124 6.34 60.33 -9.93
N GLY A 125 5.65 59.39 -10.59
CA GLY A 125 6.26 58.33 -11.39
C GLY A 125 6.36 56.99 -10.67
N CYS A 126 6.70 55.95 -11.43
CA CYS A 126 6.77 54.59 -10.92
C CYS A 126 8.12 54.33 -10.22
N ILE A 127 8.06 53.68 -9.07
CA ILE A 127 9.21 53.24 -8.28
C ILE A 127 9.10 51.74 -7.96
N ASN A 128 10.21 51.13 -7.56
CA ASN A 128 10.21 49.72 -7.14
C ASN A 128 9.42 49.56 -5.83
N VAL A 129 8.80 48.39 -5.64
CA VAL A 129 8.24 47.99 -4.34
C VAL A 129 9.30 48.07 -3.23
N LYS A 130 8.89 48.56 -2.06
CA LYS A 130 9.72 48.67 -0.85
C LYS A 130 9.41 47.54 0.13
N GLN A 131 10.16 47.45 1.23
CA GLN A 131 9.73 46.61 2.35
C GLN A 131 8.48 47.20 2.99
N CYS A 132 7.57 46.36 3.49
CA CYS A 132 6.33 46.83 4.10
C CYS A 132 6.55 47.89 5.20
N VAL A 133 7.61 47.75 6.00
CA VAL A 133 7.93 48.67 7.09
C VAL A 133 8.22 50.11 6.64
N GLU A 134 8.51 50.33 5.36
CA GLU A 134 8.80 51.63 4.78
C GLU A 134 7.53 52.40 4.37
N TYR A 135 6.37 51.72 4.29
CA TYR A 135 5.10 52.37 3.96
C TYR A 135 4.50 53.08 5.18
N LEU A 136 4.27 54.39 5.04
CA LEU A 136 3.86 55.28 6.13
C LEU A 136 2.34 55.46 6.26
N THR A 137 1.56 55.04 5.27
CA THR A 137 0.10 55.20 5.26
C THR A 137 -0.59 53.85 5.04
N GLN A 138 -1.80 53.72 5.58
CA GLN A 138 -2.63 52.53 5.38
C GLN A 138 -2.92 52.28 3.89
N ASP A 139 -3.26 53.33 3.15
CA ASP A 139 -3.63 53.22 1.73
C ASP A 139 -2.48 52.66 0.88
N ILE A 140 -1.26 53.15 1.07
CA ILE A 140 -0.09 52.63 0.36
C ILE A 140 0.23 51.21 0.83
N CYS A 141 0.14 50.94 2.13
CA CYS A 141 0.41 49.61 2.68
C CYS A 141 -0.50 48.52 2.11
N GLU A 142 -1.81 48.77 2.03
CA GLU A 142 -2.78 47.75 1.64
C GLU A 142 -2.89 47.58 0.12
N ASN A 143 -2.51 48.61 -0.67
CA ASN A 143 -2.60 48.58 -2.13
C ASN A 143 -1.25 48.39 -2.86
N SER A 144 -0.12 48.44 -2.14
CA SER A 144 1.22 48.25 -2.73
C SER A 144 1.73 46.81 -2.56
N GLY A 145 2.50 46.35 -3.54
CA GLY A 145 3.29 45.12 -3.41
C GLY A 145 4.44 45.30 -2.41
N SER A 146 5.01 44.20 -1.95
CA SER A 146 6.19 44.21 -1.08
C SER A 146 7.39 43.57 -1.76
N SER A 147 8.59 44.08 -1.47
CA SER A 147 9.85 43.38 -1.77
C SER A 147 10.16 42.25 -0.77
N SER A 148 9.32 42.05 0.26
CA SER A 148 9.45 40.98 1.26
C SER A 148 8.89 39.64 0.76
N GLY A 149 9.25 38.55 1.46
CA GLY A 149 8.91 37.17 1.07
C GLY A 149 7.41 36.85 0.94
N PHE A 150 6.52 37.72 1.39
CA PHE A 150 5.06 37.56 1.22
C PHE A 150 4.51 38.28 -0.01
N GLY A 151 5.24 39.23 -0.59
CA GLY A 151 4.80 40.04 -1.74
C GLY A 151 3.63 41.01 -1.46
N LYS A 152 3.10 41.01 -0.24
CA LYS A 152 1.94 41.79 0.22
C LYS A 152 2.14 42.29 1.65
N CYS A 153 1.53 43.41 1.98
CA CYS A 153 1.64 44.04 3.29
C CYS A 153 0.29 44.15 4.00
N LYS A 154 0.32 44.26 5.33
CA LYS A 154 -0.84 44.49 6.16
C LYS A 154 -0.62 45.69 7.08
N TRP A 155 -1.60 46.57 7.14
CA TRP A 155 -1.57 47.69 8.07
C TRP A 155 -1.84 47.21 9.50
N ASN A 156 -0.96 47.55 10.43
CA ASN A 156 -1.19 47.36 11.85
C ASN A 156 -1.81 48.64 12.42
N SER A 157 -3.11 48.61 12.68
CA SER A 157 -3.88 49.75 13.21
C SER A 157 -3.49 50.15 14.64
N GLU A 158 -2.96 49.22 15.44
CA GLU A 158 -2.51 49.52 16.81
C GLU A 158 -1.18 50.27 16.82
N LEU A 159 -0.24 49.83 15.98
CA LEU A 159 1.09 50.44 15.89
C LEU A 159 1.18 51.60 14.89
N GLN A 160 0.12 51.82 14.10
CA GLN A 160 0.07 52.79 12.99
C GLN A 160 1.26 52.61 12.04
N LYS A 161 1.57 51.35 11.72
CA LYS A 161 2.70 50.96 10.89
C LYS A 161 2.33 49.80 9.98
N CYS A 162 2.93 49.78 8.80
CA CYS A 162 2.81 48.69 7.87
C CYS A 162 3.79 47.55 8.23
N ARG A 163 3.36 46.30 8.05
CA ARG A 163 4.17 45.10 8.30
C ARG A 163 3.93 44.03 7.25
N ASP A 164 4.84 43.06 7.19
CA ASP A 164 4.63 41.83 6.43
C ASP A 164 3.48 41.00 7.03
N TYR A 165 2.85 40.21 6.18
CA TYR A 165 1.98 39.13 6.64
C TYR A 165 2.76 38.09 7.46
N GLN A 166 2.06 37.41 8.36
CA GLN A 166 2.60 36.26 9.09
C GLN A 166 1.97 34.97 8.56
N CYS A 167 2.69 33.85 8.66
CA CYS A 167 2.17 32.56 8.17
C CYS A 167 0.91 32.15 8.94
N SER A 168 0.81 32.52 10.23
CA SER A 168 -0.36 32.28 11.07
C SER A 168 -1.64 33.00 10.63
N GLU A 169 -1.53 33.96 9.71
CA GLU A 169 -2.68 34.68 9.14
C GLU A 169 -3.26 34.01 7.89
N ALA A 170 -2.70 32.88 7.47
CA ALA A 170 -3.23 32.06 6.39
C ALA A 170 -4.55 31.38 6.78
N ASP A 171 -5.37 31.07 5.77
CA ASP A 171 -6.61 30.32 5.98
C ASP A 171 -6.32 28.92 6.56
N LEU A 172 -7.14 28.50 7.54
CA LEU A 172 -7.05 27.20 8.18
C LEU A 172 -7.36 26.03 7.23
N VAL A 173 -7.95 26.28 6.05
CA VAL A 173 -8.17 25.25 5.01
C VAL A 173 -6.90 24.86 4.25
N LEU A 174 -5.80 25.60 4.41
CA LEU A 174 -4.52 25.24 3.79
C LEU A 174 -3.87 24.10 4.57
N THR A 175 -3.69 22.94 3.93
CA THR A 175 -3.28 21.68 4.58
C THR A 175 -2.03 21.07 3.97
N THR A 176 -1.38 21.78 3.03
CA THR A 176 -0.18 21.30 2.33
C THR A 176 0.92 22.38 2.31
N ASP A 177 2.18 21.95 2.31
CA ASP A 177 3.33 22.86 2.20
C ASP A 177 3.28 23.69 0.91
N GLN A 178 2.79 23.12 -0.19
CA GLN A 178 2.64 23.85 -1.45
C GLN A 178 1.68 25.04 -1.28
N GLN A 179 0.50 24.81 -0.68
CA GLN A 179 -0.46 25.89 -0.43
C GLN A 179 0.11 26.96 0.50
N CYS A 180 0.82 26.56 1.55
CA CYS A 180 1.45 27.51 2.47
C CYS A 180 2.59 28.30 1.82
N SER A 181 3.41 27.65 1.00
CA SER A 181 4.49 28.32 0.24
C SER A 181 3.95 29.31 -0.79
N GLN A 182 2.76 29.06 -1.34
CA GLN A 182 2.04 30.00 -2.21
C GLN A 182 1.46 31.18 -1.42
N PHE A 183 1.07 30.97 -0.16
CA PHE A 183 0.63 32.05 0.71
C PHE A 183 1.78 33.00 1.11
N GLY A 184 2.97 32.46 1.36
CA GLY A 184 4.17 33.23 1.67
C GLY A 184 5.45 32.39 1.69
N VAL A 185 6.56 32.97 1.21
CA VAL A 185 7.87 32.31 1.22
C VAL A 185 8.30 32.07 2.67
N GLY A 186 8.71 30.83 2.97
CA GLY A 186 9.11 30.41 4.32
C GLY A 186 7.97 29.87 5.18
N CYS A 187 6.73 29.87 4.68
CA CYS A 187 5.59 29.22 5.34
C CYS A 187 5.49 27.75 4.96
N ILE A 188 5.20 26.92 5.96
CA ILE A 188 4.91 25.48 5.82
C ILE A 188 3.59 25.15 6.51
N THR A 189 2.98 24.01 6.18
CA THR A 189 1.72 23.62 6.81
C THR A 189 1.97 23.01 8.18
N LYS A 190 1.13 23.38 9.15
CA LYS A 190 1.03 22.67 10.44
C LYS A 190 -0.12 21.67 10.43
N GLY A 191 -0.52 21.16 9.26
CA GLY A 191 -1.68 20.29 9.05
C GLY A 191 -3.02 21.04 8.94
N GLN A 192 -3.21 22.11 9.73
CA GLN A 192 -4.34 23.04 9.60
C GLN A 192 -3.84 24.49 9.63
N GLY A 193 -3.81 25.13 8.46
CA GLY A 193 -3.21 26.44 8.25
C GLY A 193 -1.69 26.39 8.13
N CYS A 194 -1.07 27.58 8.17
CA CYS A 194 0.36 27.75 7.93
C CYS A 194 1.09 28.27 9.17
N ILE A 195 2.40 28.00 9.23
CA ILE A 195 3.32 28.49 10.24
C ILE A 195 4.70 28.76 9.60
N GLU A 196 5.50 29.61 10.23
CA GLU A 196 6.87 29.86 9.82
C GLU A 196 7.70 28.59 9.96
N SER A 197 8.53 28.29 8.96
CA SER A 197 9.49 27.19 9.02
C SER A 197 10.63 27.50 10.00
N PRO A 198 11.09 26.53 10.82
CA PRO A 198 10.63 25.14 10.90
C PRO A 198 9.38 24.95 11.79
N LEU A 199 8.73 23.78 11.69
CA LEU A 199 7.63 23.41 12.59
C LEU A 199 8.07 23.47 14.04
N ARG A 200 7.11 23.75 14.93
CA ARG A 200 7.29 23.71 16.38
C ARG A 200 6.79 22.38 16.92
N GLU A 201 7.22 22.00 18.11
CA GLU A 201 6.73 20.80 18.78
C GLU A 201 5.24 20.93 19.13
N CYS A 202 4.50 19.81 19.16
CA CYS A 202 3.07 19.79 19.46
C CYS A 202 2.72 20.51 20.78
N LYS A 203 3.58 20.42 21.80
CA LYS A 203 3.40 21.07 23.11
C LYS A 203 3.35 22.60 23.08
N THR A 204 3.69 23.21 21.95
CA THR A 204 3.65 24.68 21.77
C THR A 204 2.36 25.17 21.15
N TYR A 205 1.51 24.26 20.65
CA TYR A 205 0.21 24.60 20.08
C TYR A 205 -0.85 24.68 21.18
N GLU A 206 -1.54 25.81 21.25
CA GLU A 206 -2.64 26.02 22.19
C GLU A 206 -3.92 25.34 21.70
N THR A 207 -4.71 24.85 22.66
CA THR A 207 -5.96 24.12 22.40
C THR A 207 -7.14 25.05 22.12
N SER A 208 -7.03 26.33 22.50
CA SER A 208 -8.07 27.33 22.26
C SER A 208 -8.18 27.68 20.77
N GLY A 209 -9.21 27.14 20.11
CA GLY A 209 -9.55 27.47 18.73
C GLY A 209 -8.85 26.60 17.66
N GLN A 210 -8.16 25.54 18.06
CA GLN A 210 -7.54 24.58 17.14
C GLN A 210 -7.94 23.14 17.52
N ASP A 211 -8.10 22.29 16.51
CA ASP A 211 -8.28 20.86 16.72
C ASP A 211 -6.90 20.19 16.65
N CYS A 212 -6.33 19.85 17.80
CA CYS A 212 -4.99 19.25 17.87
C CYS A 212 -4.83 18.00 17.00
N SER A 213 -5.92 17.26 16.75
CA SER A 213 -5.87 16.04 15.92
C SER A 213 -5.55 16.31 14.45
N LYS A 214 -5.69 17.56 14.00
CA LYS A 214 -5.37 18.03 12.65
C LYS A 214 -4.01 18.70 12.56
N LEU A 215 -3.32 18.87 13.69
CA LEU A 215 -2.05 19.57 13.75
C LEU A 215 -0.86 18.62 13.57
N ILE A 216 0.20 19.16 12.98
CA ILE A 216 1.48 18.49 12.77
C ILE A 216 2.57 19.38 13.39
N GLY A 217 3.30 18.82 14.34
CA GLY A 217 4.49 19.41 14.93
C GLY A 217 5.77 18.87 14.31
N SER A 218 6.91 19.43 14.71
CA SER A 218 8.23 18.91 14.34
C SER A 218 8.49 17.49 14.87
N ASP A 219 7.76 17.10 15.91
CA ASP A 219 7.80 15.81 16.59
C ASP A 219 6.77 14.80 16.06
N GLY A 220 5.84 15.22 15.18
CA GLY A 220 4.88 14.34 14.52
C GLY A 220 3.44 14.84 14.59
N GLN A 221 2.47 13.92 14.49
CA GLN A 221 1.06 14.25 14.61
C GLN A 221 0.72 14.63 16.05
N CYS A 222 -0.10 15.65 16.22
CA CYS A 222 -0.52 16.10 17.54
C CYS A 222 -1.86 15.48 17.96
N GLU A 223 -2.16 15.55 19.25
CA GLU A 223 -3.46 15.19 19.80
C GLU A 223 -3.86 16.09 20.97
N GLN A 224 -5.15 16.05 21.29
CA GLN A 224 -5.75 16.81 22.37
C GLN A 224 -5.62 16.04 23.68
N VAL A 225 -5.24 16.74 24.75
CA VAL A 225 -5.30 16.22 26.12
C VAL A 225 -6.45 16.90 26.85
N GLU A 226 -7.27 16.11 27.53
CA GLU A 226 -8.36 16.63 28.34
C GLU A 226 -7.80 17.52 29.48
N GLY A 227 -8.31 18.74 29.60
CA GLY A 227 -7.87 19.69 30.63
C GLY A 227 -6.53 20.38 30.37
N SER A 228 -5.84 20.10 29.25
CA SER A 228 -4.60 20.79 28.88
C SER A 228 -4.87 22.05 28.06
N GLN A 229 -4.09 23.11 28.31
CA GLN A 229 -4.04 24.32 27.47
C GLN A 229 -3.24 24.09 26.17
N TYR A 230 -2.40 23.06 26.13
CA TYR A 230 -1.54 22.75 24.98
C TYR A 230 -1.80 21.35 24.41
N CYS A 231 -1.60 21.18 23.12
CA CYS A 231 -1.61 19.87 22.47
C CYS A 231 -0.44 19.01 22.96
N GLN A 232 -0.48 17.71 22.71
CA GLN A 232 0.66 16.81 22.94
C GLN A 232 1.02 16.03 21.67
N LEU A 233 2.21 15.45 21.65
CA LEU A 233 2.59 14.48 20.63
C LEU A 233 1.72 13.23 20.76
N LYS A 234 1.10 12.83 19.65
CA LYS A 234 0.37 11.57 19.54
C LYS A 234 1.35 10.40 19.58
N LYS A 235 1.18 9.47 20.51
CA LYS A 235 2.05 8.29 20.68
C LYS A 235 1.20 7.03 20.73
N CYS A 236 1.77 5.85 20.48
CA CYS A 236 0.99 4.61 20.59
C CYS A 236 0.38 4.46 22.00
N GLU A 237 1.13 4.83 23.02
CA GLU A 237 0.78 4.68 24.44
C GLU A 237 -0.37 5.60 24.90
N THR A 238 -0.74 6.58 24.08
CA THR A 238 -1.85 7.49 24.36
C THR A 238 -3.16 7.06 23.69
N ALA A 239 -3.15 5.95 22.95
CA ALA A 239 -4.35 5.35 22.39
C ALA A 239 -5.35 4.91 23.48
N PRO A 240 -6.66 4.91 23.19
CA PRO A 240 -7.66 4.38 24.11
C PRO A 240 -7.36 2.95 24.55
N THR A 241 -7.49 2.66 25.83
CA THR A 241 -7.30 1.31 26.40
C THR A 241 -8.35 0.30 25.92
N THR A 242 -9.44 0.78 25.31
CA THR A 242 -10.45 -0.06 24.66
C THR A 242 -9.98 -0.66 23.34
N TYR A 243 -8.90 -0.15 22.74
CA TYR A 243 -8.36 -0.70 21.50
C TYR A 243 -7.63 -2.00 21.81
N ASN A 244 -8.14 -3.11 21.26
CA ASN A 244 -7.71 -4.44 21.66
C ASN A 244 -7.12 -5.26 20.51
N ASN A 245 -7.10 -4.71 19.29
CA ASN A 245 -6.54 -5.38 18.12
C ASN A 245 -5.63 -4.45 17.31
N ASN A 246 -4.79 -5.06 16.46
CA ASN A 246 -3.80 -4.33 15.67
C ASN A 246 -4.45 -3.39 14.63
N GLU A 247 -5.66 -3.68 14.15
CA GLU A 247 -6.34 -2.82 13.17
C GLU A 247 -6.73 -1.47 13.80
N GLU A 248 -7.22 -1.46 15.04
CA GLU A 248 -7.54 -0.24 15.78
C GLU A 248 -6.28 0.58 16.09
N CYS A 249 -5.21 -0.08 16.56
CA CYS A 249 -3.95 0.59 16.84
C CYS A 249 -3.29 1.19 15.58
N ASP A 250 -3.31 0.45 14.47
CA ASP A 250 -2.75 0.90 13.19
C ASP A 250 -3.58 2.06 12.58
N LYS A 251 -4.90 2.09 12.79
CA LYS A 251 -5.75 3.24 12.45
C LYS A 251 -5.47 4.45 13.32
N TYR A 252 -5.18 4.24 14.61
CA TYR A 252 -4.89 5.33 15.53
C TYR A 252 -3.56 6.02 15.20
N LEU A 253 -2.48 5.26 15.04
CA LEU A 253 -1.18 5.75 14.62
C LEU A 253 -0.40 4.60 13.94
N LYS A 254 0.04 4.84 12.70
CA LYS A 254 0.75 3.84 11.91
C LYS A 254 2.02 3.36 12.62
N GLY A 255 2.20 2.04 12.65
CA GLY A 255 3.34 1.39 13.32
C GLY A 255 3.08 1.00 14.78
N CYS A 256 1.91 1.29 15.33
CA CYS A 256 1.51 0.80 16.65
C CYS A 256 0.98 -0.64 16.59
N VAL A 257 1.19 -1.39 17.67
CA VAL A 257 0.67 -2.75 17.87
C VAL A 257 -0.15 -2.82 19.16
N SER A 258 -1.16 -3.68 19.18
CA SER A 258 -2.07 -3.84 20.32
C SER A 258 -1.44 -4.68 21.42
N THR A 259 -1.53 -4.20 22.65
CA THR A 259 -1.25 -4.98 23.86
C THR A 259 -2.47 -5.78 24.32
N GLY A 260 -3.56 -5.80 23.56
CA GLY A 260 -4.88 -6.27 24.01
C GLY A 260 -5.63 -5.26 24.89
N GLN A 261 -4.95 -4.26 25.41
CA GLN A 261 -5.50 -3.15 26.20
C GLN A 261 -4.77 -1.84 25.87
N GLY A 262 -5.06 -1.29 24.69
CA GLY A 262 -4.37 -0.13 24.14
C GLY A 262 -3.23 -0.51 23.20
N CYS A 263 -2.38 0.46 22.91
CA CYS A 263 -1.39 0.36 21.84
C CYS A 263 0.02 0.73 22.35
N VAL A 264 1.04 0.15 21.73
CA VAL A 264 2.46 0.45 22.00
C VAL A 264 3.24 0.43 20.69
N VAL A 265 4.44 1.03 20.68
CA VAL A 265 5.34 0.96 19.53
C VAL A 265 5.86 -0.47 19.31
N SER A 266 6.10 -1.21 20.40
CA SER A 266 6.59 -2.59 20.35
C SER A 266 6.16 -3.33 21.60
N LEU A 267 5.78 -4.59 21.43
CA LEU A 267 5.41 -5.45 22.56
C LEU A 267 6.63 -5.75 23.42
N VAL A 268 6.40 -5.80 24.73
CA VAL A 268 7.37 -6.25 25.72
C VAL A 268 6.98 -7.65 26.21
N PRO A 269 7.91 -8.46 26.75
CA PRO A 269 7.57 -9.78 27.26
C PRO A 269 6.56 -9.69 28.41
N CYS A 270 5.69 -10.70 28.56
CA CYS A 270 4.62 -10.67 29.55
C CYS A 270 5.11 -10.46 30.99
N ASN A 271 6.32 -10.92 31.31
CA ASN A 271 6.95 -10.74 32.62
C ASN A 271 7.31 -9.30 33.01
N THR A 272 7.18 -8.37 32.08
CA THR A 272 7.38 -6.93 32.35
C THR A 272 6.13 -6.26 32.90
N TYR A 273 4.94 -6.81 32.64
CA TYR A 273 3.69 -6.30 33.18
C TYR A 273 3.59 -6.61 34.68
N LYS A 274 3.19 -5.62 35.47
CA LYS A 274 3.06 -5.74 36.93
C LYS A 274 1.59 -5.63 37.32
N LYS A 275 1.05 -6.68 37.97
CA LYS A 275 -0.37 -6.85 38.35
C LYS A 275 -1.29 -7.06 37.14
N ASP A 276 -2.53 -7.49 37.42
CA ASP A 276 -3.58 -7.96 36.49
C ASP A 276 -3.31 -7.71 34.99
N CYS A 277 -2.57 -8.63 34.37
CA CYS A 277 -2.30 -8.66 32.94
C CYS A 277 -3.29 -9.54 32.18
N THR A 278 -4.48 -9.78 32.76
CA THR A 278 -5.52 -10.54 32.08
C THR A 278 -5.86 -9.84 30.77
N ASN A 279 -5.77 -10.58 29.66
CA ASN A 279 -5.95 -10.09 28.28
C ASN A 279 -4.82 -9.22 27.71
N TYR A 280 -3.69 -9.06 28.42
CA TYR A 280 -2.53 -8.43 27.80
C TYR A 280 -1.87 -9.36 26.78
N ILE A 281 -1.25 -8.76 25.78
CA ILE A 281 -0.43 -9.41 24.76
C ILE A 281 0.99 -8.86 24.95
N GLY A 282 1.94 -9.77 25.16
CA GLY A 282 3.37 -9.50 25.19
C GLY A 282 4.06 -9.98 23.92
N SER A 283 5.35 -9.71 23.81
CA SER A 283 6.18 -10.19 22.68
C SER A 283 6.31 -11.72 22.63
N ASP A 284 6.02 -12.39 23.75
CA ASP A 284 6.03 -13.84 23.97
C ASP A 284 4.62 -14.47 23.94
N GLY A 285 3.60 -13.70 23.59
CA GLY A 285 2.22 -14.15 23.36
C GLY A 285 1.21 -13.56 24.33
N ILE A 286 0.08 -14.26 24.51
CA ILE A 286 -0.97 -13.83 25.43
C ILE A 286 -0.50 -14.04 26.88
N CYS A 287 -0.69 -13.03 27.71
CA CYS A 287 -0.27 -13.02 29.11
C CYS A 287 -1.31 -13.67 30.03
N GLU A 288 -0.81 -14.28 31.10
CA GLU A 288 -1.59 -14.73 32.25
C GLU A 288 -0.89 -14.33 33.55
N TYR A 289 -1.69 -14.10 34.60
CA TYR A 289 -1.20 -13.74 35.92
C TYR A 289 -0.79 -15.00 36.69
N GLU A 290 0.38 -14.98 37.33
CA GLU A 290 0.86 -16.06 38.19
C GLU A 290 0.80 -15.64 39.65
N GLU A 291 -0.19 -16.18 40.38
CA GLU A 291 -0.44 -15.83 41.79
C GLU A 291 0.79 -16.05 42.69
N ASN A 292 1.54 -17.14 42.47
CA ASN A 292 2.68 -17.51 43.32
C ASN A 292 3.89 -16.55 43.21
N GLN A 293 4.01 -15.83 42.11
CA GLN A 293 5.15 -14.95 41.83
C GLN A 293 4.76 -13.47 41.83
N GLU A 294 3.47 -13.16 42.04
CA GLU A 294 2.86 -11.82 41.90
C GLU A 294 3.28 -11.11 40.59
N ASN A 295 3.49 -11.87 39.54
CA ASN A 295 3.97 -11.39 38.25
C ASN A 295 3.12 -11.95 37.10
N CYS A 296 3.36 -11.38 35.93
CA CYS A 296 2.78 -11.85 34.69
C CYS A 296 3.74 -12.78 33.96
N ARG A 297 3.22 -13.69 33.16
CA ARG A 297 4.02 -14.48 32.22
C ARG A 297 3.21 -14.83 31.00
N SER A 298 3.88 -15.28 29.94
CA SER A 298 3.17 -15.86 28.80
C SER A 298 2.43 -17.11 29.26
N ARG A 299 1.27 -17.38 28.65
CA ARG A 299 0.58 -18.66 28.81
C ARG A 299 1.53 -19.85 28.59
N ILE A 300 1.29 -20.95 29.29
CA ILE A 300 2.01 -22.22 29.08
C ILE A 300 1.08 -23.14 28.30
N CYS A 301 1.56 -23.73 27.21
CA CYS A 301 0.72 -24.57 26.34
C CYS A 301 0.02 -25.67 27.13
N GLU A 302 0.72 -26.31 28.06
CA GLU A 302 0.26 -27.44 28.86
C GLU A 302 -0.93 -27.10 29.77
N ASN A 303 -1.19 -25.81 30.04
CA ASN A 303 -2.37 -25.37 30.78
C ASN A 303 -3.64 -25.33 29.89
N GLY A 304 -3.50 -25.24 28.57
CA GLY A 304 -4.61 -25.22 27.63
C GLY A 304 -5.30 -26.58 27.52
N GLN A 305 -6.59 -26.65 27.86
CA GLN A 305 -7.37 -27.90 27.82
C GLN A 305 -8.16 -28.03 26.51
N PHE A 306 -7.48 -27.86 25.37
CA PHE A 306 -8.09 -27.95 24.05
C PHE A 306 -7.59 -29.16 23.26
N THR A 307 -8.46 -29.72 22.42
CA THR A 307 -8.24 -30.96 21.65
C THR A 307 -8.04 -30.70 20.15
N SER A 308 -7.95 -29.43 19.74
CA SER A 308 -7.71 -29.02 18.36
C SER A 308 -6.44 -28.16 18.27
N ASP A 309 -5.68 -28.31 17.18
CA ASP A 309 -4.49 -27.49 16.93
C ASP A 309 -4.88 -25.99 16.79
N GLU A 310 -6.05 -25.69 16.25
CA GLU A 310 -6.55 -24.33 16.09
C GLU A 310 -6.82 -23.65 17.44
N ASP A 311 -7.56 -24.31 18.34
CA ASP A 311 -7.88 -23.73 19.65
C ASP A 311 -6.63 -23.64 20.53
N CYS A 312 -5.70 -24.60 20.43
CA CYS A 312 -4.40 -24.50 21.09
C CYS A 312 -3.58 -23.31 20.59
N ASN A 313 -3.53 -23.11 19.26
CA ASN A 313 -2.83 -21.98 18.67
C ASN A 313 -3.47 -20.64 19.03
N ARG A 314 -4.81 -20.59 19.13
CA ARG A 314 -5.56 -19.42 19.61
C ARG A 314 -5.31 -19.15 21.09
N TYR A 315 -5.19 -20.19 21.91
CA TYR A 315 -4.86 -20.06 23.33
C TYR A 315 -3.45 -19.48 23.53
N LYS A 316 -2.48 -19.97 22.76
CA LYS A 316 -1.14 -19.39 22.61
C LYS A 316 -0.51 -19.82 21.29
N THR A 317 -0.07 -18.84 20.51
CA THR A 317 0.58 -19.08 19.22
C THR A 317 1.77 -20.04 19.37
N GLY A 318 1.82 -21.04 18.49
CA GLY A 318 2.84 -22.08 18.49
C GLY A 318 2.50 -23.32 19.31
N CYS A 319 1.44 -23.30 20.14
CA CYS A 319 0.96 -24.51 20.78
C CYS A 319 0.21 -25.41 19.78
N ILE A 320 0.28 -26.72 20.00
CA ILE A 320 -0.40 -27.78 19.25
C ILE A 320 -1.13 -28.71 20.21
N THR A 321 -2.10 -29.50 19.73
CA THR A 321 -2.80 -30.46 20.58
C THR A 321 -2.08 -31.81 20.61
N ASN A 322 -1.91 -32.37 21.80
CA ASN A 322 -1.58 -33.78 21.99
C ASN A 322 -2.82 -34.68 21.93
N GLY A 323 -3.96 -34.16 21.46
CA GLY A 323 -5.25 -34.84 21.36
C GLY A 323 -6.10 -34.82 22.64
N LYS A 324 -5.52 -34.45 23.79
CA LYS A 324 -6.25 -34.25 25.06
C LYS A 324 -6.12 -32.85 25.63
N SER A 325 -4.95 -32.25 25.48
CA SER A 325 -4.63 -30.90 25.91
C SER A 325 -3.69 -30.28 24.88
N CYS A 326 -3.40 -29.00 25.08
CA CYS A 326 -2.36 -28.32 24.35
C CYS A 326 -0.99 -28.70 24.88
N ALA A 327 0.01 -28.59 24.02
CA ALA A 327 1.40 -28.88 24.28
C ALA A 327 2.28 -27.96 23.43
N SER A 328 3.47 -27.65 23.94
CA SER A 328 4.50 -26.92 23.20
C SER A 328 5.09 -27.75 22.06
N SER A 329 5.07 -29.08 22.20
CA SER A 329 5.49 -30.03 21.19
C SER A 329 4.86 -31.40 21.46
N LEU A 330 4.69 -32.21 20.41
CA LEU A 330 4.29 -33.61 20.59
C LEU A 330 5.45 -34.39 21.19
N GLN A 331 5.14 -35.27 22.13
CA GLN A 331 6.09 -36.23 22.67
C GLN A 331 5.92 -37.59 21.98
N SER A 332 6.86 -38.51 22.16
CA SER A 332 6.66 -39.89 21.67
C SER A 332 5.49 -40.54 22.40
N CYS A 333 4.72 -41.42 21.75
CA CYS A 333 3.65 -42.15 22.45
C CYS A 333 4.14 -42.86 23.73
N THR A 334 5.40 -43.30 23.79
CA THR A 334 5.96 -43.98 24.97
C THR A 334 6.23 -43.08 26.16
N SER A 335 6.17 -41.75 26.01
CA SER A 335 6.30 -40.81 27.13
C SER A 335 4.99 -40.68 27.92
N TYR A 336 3.85 -41.01 27.31
CA TYR A 336 2.57 -41.01 27.99
C TYR A 336 2.41 -42.29 28.81
N LYS A 337 1.75 -42.17 29.97
CA LYS A 337 1.36 -43.32 30.79
C LYS A 337 -0.15 -43.39 30.91
N GLY A 338 -0.67 -44.61 30.87
CA GLY A 338 -2.10 -44.87 30.95
C GLY A 338 -2.41 -46.34 30.78
N ASN A 339 -3.69 -46.65 30.88
CA ASN A 339 -4.30 -47.93 30.54
C ASN A 339 -4.92 -47.88 29.13
N LYS A 340 -5.56 -48.98 28.74
CA LYS A 340 -6.23 -49.16 27.44
C LYS A 340 -7.12 -48.00 27.03
N ASN A 341 -7.85 -47.39 27.97
CA ASN A 341 -8.79 -46.30 27.67
C ASN A 341 -8.14 -44.91 27.79
N SER A 342 -7.28 -44.70 28.79
CA SER A 342 -6.65 -43.39 29.03
C SER A 342 -5.53 -43.07 28.05
N CYS A 343 -4.92 -44.05 27.38
CA CYS A 343 -3.98 -43.79 26.28
C CYS A 343 -4.69 -43.41 24.97
N LEU A 344 -5.96 -43.78 24.78
CA LEU A 344 -6.72 -43.42 23.58
C LEU A 344 -6.95 -41.90 23.54
N GLY A 345 -6.89 -41.35 22.33
CA GLY A 345 -7.04 -39.92 22.06
C GLY A 345 -5.73 -39.14 22.18
N TYR A 346 -4.67 -39.69 22.79
CA TYR A 346 -3.36 -39.05 22.69
C TYR A 346 -2.81 -39.12 21.27
N LYS A 347 -2.08 -38.07 20.90
CA LYS A 347 -1.33 -37.89 19.66
C LYS A 347 0.12 -37.65 20.06
N GLY A 348 1.00 -38.56 19.67
CA GLY A 348 2.45 -38.41 19.78
C GLY A 348 3.08 -37.98 18.45
N GLN A 349 4.41 -37.86 18.43
CA GLN A 349 5.19 -37.55 17.22
C GLN A 349 4.97 -38.59 16.11
N GLU A 350 4.74 -39.85 16.50
CA GLU A 350 4.54 -40.98 15.59
C GLU A 350 3.08 -41.15 15.15
N GLY A 351 2.14 -40.35 15.69
CA GLY A 351 0.71 -40.43 15.41
C GLY A 351 -0.13 -40.73 16.65
N MET A 352 -1.31 -41.31 16.45
CA MET A 352 -2.24 -41.64 17.53
C MET A 352 -1.69 -42.74 18.44
N CYS A 353 -1.96 -42.64 19.74
CA CYS A 353 -1.48 -43.59 20.74
C CYS A 353 -2.60 -44.55 21.20
N LYS A 354 -2.20 -45.67 21.81
CA LYS A 354 -3.04 -46.68 22.46
C LYS A 354 -2.41 -47.19 23.75
N GLY A 355 -3.23 -47.77 24.61
CA GLY A 355 -2.78 -48.51 25.79
C GLY A 355 -2.70 -50.00 25.47
N ILE A 356 -1.91 -50.73 26.25
CA ILE A 356 -1.65 -52.16 26.03
C ILE A 356 -2.66 -53.02 26.79
N ASP A 357 -2.90 -52.72 28.08
CA ASP A 357 -3.85 -53.41 28.95
C ASP A 357 -4.54 -52.45 29.94
N ASP A 358 -5.31 -52.99 30.89
CA ASP A 358 -6.06 -52.20 31.86
C ASP A 358 -5.20 -51.60 32.99
N ASN A 359 -3.96 -52.04 33.16
CA ASN A 359 -3.00 -51.47 34.09
C ASN A 359 -2.30 -50.25 33.48
N GLU A 360 -1.89 -49.33 34.35
CA GLU A 360 -1.15 -48.15 33.93
C GLU A 360 0.28 -48.51 33.52
N GLN A 361 0.62 -48.20 32.28
CA GLN A 361 1.95 -48.40 31.70
C GLN A 361 2.20 -47.41 30.55
N GLN A 362 3.36 -47.49 29.90
CA GLN A 362 3.67 -46.63 28.76
C GLN A 362 2.70 -46.90 27.60
N CYS A 363 2.15 -45.84 27.02
CA CYS A 363 1.35 -45.95 25.82
C CYS A 363 2.23 -46.36 24.62
N GLN A 364 1.60 -46.85 23.56
CA GLN A 364 2.26 -47.25 22.31
C GLN A 364 1.59 -46.57 21.12
N VAL A 365 2.29 -46.49 19.99
CA VAL A 365 1.70 -46.02 18.73
C VAL A 365 0.65 -47.02 18.23
N GLN A 366 -0.44 -46.53 17.64
CA GLN A 366 -1.39 -47.38 16.93
C GLN A 366 -0.83 -47.86 15.60
N ASP A 367 -1.05 -49.13 15.30
CA ASP A 367 -0.56 -49.83 14.12
C ASP A 367 -1.73 -50.16 13.19
N CYS A 368 -1.64 -49.72 11.93
CA CYS A 368 -2.72 -49.88 10.95
C CYS A 368 -3.14 -51.33 10.74
N ILE A 369 -2.26 -52.30 10.96
CA ILE A 369 -2.55 -53.72 10.69
C ILE A 369 -2.94 -54.41 11.99
N LYS A 370 -2.16 -54.23 13.07
CA LYS A 370 -2.36 -54.95 14.34
C LYS A 370 -3.58 -54.47 15.10
N ASP A 371 -3.90 -53.19 15.00
CA ASP A 371 -5.07 -52.59 15.67
C ASP A 371 -6.30 -52.53 14.75
N SER A 372 -6.21 -53.17 13.58
CA SER A 372 -7.31 -53.28 12.64
C SER A 372 -8.32 -54.37 13.03
N SER A 373 -9.53 -54.23 12.51
CA SER A 373 -10.56 -55.27 12.50
C SER A 373 -10.94 -55.59 11.06
N THR A 374 -11.28 -56.85 10.76
CA THR A 374 -11.80 -57.24 9.45
C THR A 374 -13.15 -56.59 9.11
N ALA A 375 -13.81 -55.99 10.11
CA ALA A 375 -15.01 -55.17 9.91
C ALA A 375 -14.70 -53.73 9.42
N TYR A 376 -13.43 -53.32 9.39
CA TYR A 376 -13.02 -51.98 8.94
C TYR A 376 -12.90 -51.96 7.41
N VAL A 377 -14.01 -51.60 6.77
CA VAL A 377 -14.22 -51.64 5.33
C VAL A 377 -14.27 -50.24 4.69
N THR A 378 -14.10 -49.18 5.49
CA THR A 378 -14.01 -47.79 5.03
C THR A 378 -12.70 -47.15 5.45
N ASP A 379 -12.21 -46.17 4.67
CA ASP A 379 -11.02 -45.40 5.02
C ASP A 379 -11.22 -44.63 6.33
N GLU A 380 -12.43 -44.14 6.62
CA GLU A 380 -12.74 -43.44 7.87
C GLU A 380 -12.50 -44.33 9.10
N GLN A 381 -12.93 -45.59 9.06
CA GLN A 381 -12.68 -46.55 10.14
C GLN A 381 -11.19 -46.78 10.35
N CYS A 382 -10.41 -46.88 9.27
CA CYS A 382 -8.96 -47.02 9.36
C CYS A 382 -8.27 -45.73 9.83
N GLN A 383 -8.76 -44.56 9.42
CA GLN A 383 -8.21 -43.26 9.79
C GLN A 383 -8.42 -42.92 11.27
N ASN A 384 -9.36 -43.60 11.95
CA ASN A 384 -9.51 -43.55 13.40
C ASN A 384 -8.37 -44.28 14.14
N ILE A 385 -7.66 -45.21 13.48
CA ILE A 385 -6.44 -45.85 14.02
C ILE A 385 -5.26 -44.90 13.85
N GLN A 386 -4.92 -44.58 12.60
CA GLN A 386 -3.95 -43.55 12.23
C GLN A 386 -4.44 -42.86 10.97
N LYS A 387 -4.21 -41.55 10.87
CA LYS A 387 -4.59 -40.78 9.67
C LYS A 387 -3.99 -41.30 8.37
N VAL A 388 -2.86 -42.02 8.43
CA VAL A 388 -2.20 -42.62 7.26
C VAL A 388 -2.78 -43.98 6.84
N CYS A 389 -3.59 -44.63 7.67
CA CYS A 389 -4.15 -45.94 7.35
C CYS A 389 -5.18 -45.86 6.22
N LYS A 390 -5.21 -46.89 5.38
CA LYS A 390 -6.20 -47.09 4.31
C LYS A 390 -6.90 -48.42 4.48
N THR A 391 -8.16 -48.51 4.08
CA THR A 391 -8.85 -49.81 4.06
C THR A 391 -8.42 -50.61 2.82
N ASN A 392 -8.14 -51.90 3.02
CA ASN A 392 -8.04 -52.85 1.91
C ASN A 392 -9.37 -53.60 1.69
N GLY A 393 -10.48 -53.11 2.25
CA GLY A 393 -11.80 -53.73 2.19
C GLY A 393 -12.01 -54.89 3.17
N MET A 394 -10.95 -55.35 3.86
CA MET A 394 -10.99 -56.41 4.86
C MET A 394 -10.14 -56.07 6.09
N GLY A 395 -10.10 -54.79 6.45
CA GLY A 395 -9.20 -54.24 7.45
C GLY A 395 -8.36 -53.10 6.89
N CYS A 396 -7.29 -52.77 7.62
CA CYS A 396 -6.51 -51.58 7.42
C CYS A 396 -5.05 -51.91 7.13
N VAL A 397 -4.43 -51.07 6.30
CA VAL A 397 -3.04 -51.20 5.87
C VAL A 397 -2.41 -49.81 5.75
N TYR A 398 -1.08 -49.74 5.84
CA TYR A 398 -0.35 -48.50 5.56
C TYR A 398 -0.35 -48.15 4.07
N THR A 399 -0.35 -49.15 3.20
CA THR A 399 -0.29 -48.97 1.74
C THR A 399 -1.09 -50.08 1.07
N LEU A 400 -1.91 -49.70 0.10
CA LEU A 400 -2.68 -50.65 -0.70
C LEU A 400 -1.74 -51.34 -1.71
N LYS A 401 -1.82 -52.67 -1.78
CA LYS A 401 -1.20 -53.44 -2.86
C LYS A 401 -2.04 -53.33 -4.12
N VAL A 402 -1.46 -53.53 -5.30
CA VAL A 402 -2.27 -53.77 -6.51
C VAL A 402 -2.98 -55.13 -6.39
N CYS A 403 -4.16 -55.29 -7.00
CA CYS A 403 -4.97 -56.48 -6.83
C CYS A 403 -4.23 -57.79 -7.16
N LYS A 404 -3.32 -57.77 -8.15
CA LYS A 404 -2.51 -58.94 -8.55
C LYS A 404 -1.53 -59.45 -7.48
N GLU A 405 -1.27 -58.67 -6.44
CA GLU A 405 -0.38 -59.03 -5.32
C GLU A 405 -1.13 -59.65 -4.14
N TYR A 406 -2.46 -59.72 -4.19
CA TYR A 406 -3.25 -60.44 -3.21
C TYR A 406 -3.39 -61.91 -3.61
N GLU A 407 -3.16 -62.80 -2.63
CA GLU A 407 -3.36 -64.25 -2.76
C GLU A 407 -4.52 -64.65 -1.84
N ALA A 408 -5.67 -64.98 -2.43
CA ALA A 408 -6.91 -65.28 -1.71
C ALA A 408 -7.88 -66.08 -2.58
N SER A 409 -8.91 -66.68 -1.96
CA SER A 409 -9.98 -67.32 -2.72
C SER A 409 -10.75 -66.30 -3.55
N PRO A 410 -11.40 -66.71 -4.66
CA PRO A 410 -12.19 -65.79 -5.49
C PRO A 410 -13.22 -64.96 -4.71
N GLU A 411 -13.84 -65.54 -3.69
CA GLU A 411 -14.82 -64.89 -2.83
C GLU A 411 -14.17 -63.81 -1.96
N LYS A 412 -12.99 -64.10 -1.38
CA LYS A 412 -12.23 -63.13 -0.58
C LYS A 412 -11.69 -62.00 -1.45
N CYS A 413 -11.22 -62.31 -2.67
CA CYS A 413 -10.78 -61.28 -3.62
C CYS A 413 -11.88 -60.24 -3.88
N PHE A 414 -13.15 -60.66 -3.89
CA PHE A 414 -14.27 -59.74 -4.10
C PHE A 414 -14.41 -58.69 -2.98
N GLY A 415 -13.98 -59.01 -1.75
CA GLY A 415 -13.98 -58.07 -0.63
C GLY A 415 -12.78 -57.11 -0.60
N LEU A 416 -11.72 -57.39 -1.36
CA LEU A 416 -10.47 -56.65 -1.30
C LEU A 416 -10.47 -55.39 -2.17
N ILE A 417 -9.72 -54.39 -1.69
CA ILE A 417 -9.43 -53.13 -2.36
C ILE A 417 -7.91 -53.02 -2.51
N GLY A 418 -7.48 -52.85 -3.75
CA GLY A 418 -6.11 -52.55 -4.12
C GLY A 418 -5.91 -51.10 -4.54
N SER A 419 -4.67 -50.72 -4.82
CA SER A 419 -4.35 -49.38 -5.33
C SER A 419 -4.89 -49.14 -6.75
N ASP A 420 -5.21 -50.21 -7.48
CA ASP A 420 -5.86 -50.26 -8.80
C ASP A 420 -7.39 -50.52 -8.70
N GLY A 421 -7.97 -50.32 -7.51
CA GLY A 421 -9.41 -50.37 -7.27
C GLY A 421 -9.88 -51.67 -6.63
N ARG A 422 -11.16 -52.01 -6.82
CA ARG A 422 -11.78 -53.20 -6.23
C ARG A 422 -11.30 -54.46 -6.94
N CYS A 423 -11.04 -55.51 -6.17
CA CYS A 423 -10.49 -56.76 -6.68
C CYS A 423 -11.58 -57.81 -6.97
N GLN A 424 -11.23 -58.80 -7.78
CA GLN A 424 -12.01 -60.00 -8.08
C GLN A 424 -11.07 -61.22 -8.24
N GLY A 425 -11.62 -62.44 -8.25
CA GLY A 425 -10.84 -63.66 -8.43
C GLY A 425 -10.11 -63.71 -9.78
N GLY A 426 -8.84 -64.12 -9.76
CA GLY A 426 -8.01 -64.36 -10.94
C GLY A 426 -7.55 -65.82 -11.04
N ALA A 427 -6.59 -66.08 -11.92
CA ALA A 427 -5.98 -67.40 -12.07
C ALA A 427 -5.05 -67.73 -10.89
N ASP A 428 -4.83 -69.02 -10.65
CA ASP A 428 -3.82 -69.54 -9.72
C ASP A 428 -3.93 -69.02 -8.27
N GLY A 429 -5.15 -68.72 -7.80
CA GLY A 429 -5.40 -68.23 -6.44
C GLY A 429 -4.95 -66.79 -6.20
N LYS A 430 -4.63 -66.03 -7.26
CA LYS A 430 -4.34 -64.59 -7.19
C LYS A 430 -5.57 -63.78 -7.51
N CYS A 431 -5.69 -62.60 -6.90
CA CYS A 431 -6.73 -61.65 -7.28
C CYS A 431 -6.32 -60.88 -8.55
N LYS A 432 -7.28 -60.23 -9.19
CA LYS A 432 -7.07 -59.26 -10.29
C LYS A 432 -7.99 -58.05 -10.06
N SER A 433 -7.69 -56.92 -10.69
CA SER A 433 -8.60 -55.77 -10.64
C SER A 433 -9.90 -56.08 -11.37
N ARG A 434 -11.00 -55.48 -10.91
CA ARG A 434 -12.27 -55.50 -11.64
C ARG A 434 -12.16 -54.61 -12.87
N ILE A 435 -12.72 -55.08 -13.96
CA ILE A 435 -12.90 -54.32 -15.19
C ILE A 435 -14.39 -54.04 -15.37
N CYS A 436 -14.76 -52.84 -15.82
CA CYS A 436 -16.16 -52.41 -15.88
C CYS A 436 -17.05 -53.36 -16.70
N SER A 437 -16.50 -54.00 -17.74
CA SER A 437 -17.21 -54.96 -18.60
C SER A 437 -17.63 -56.24 -17.88
N ASP A 438 -17.00 -56.57 -16.74
CA ASP A 438 -17.30 -57.79 -15.96
C ASP A 438 -18.41 -57.55 -14.92
N ALA A 439 -18.98 -56.34 -14.83
CA ALA A 439 -20.03 -56.07 -13.85
C ALA A 439 -21.34 -56.81 -14.20
N PRO A 440 -22.14 -57.23 -13.19
CA PRO A 440 -23.40 -57.92 -13.42
C PRO A 440 -24.34 -57.12 -14.33
N SER A 441 -25.04 -57.79 -15.24
CA SER A 441 -26.03 -57.15 -16.13
C SER A 441 -27.21 -56.51 -15.38
N THR A 442 -27.36 -56.80 -14.09
CA THR A 442 -28.34 -56.18 -13.20
C THR A 442 -27.93 -54.78 -12.73
N TYR A 443 -26.66 -54.38 -12.89
CA TYR A 443 -26.16 -53.06 -12.47
C TYR A 443 -26.42 -52.08 -13.61
N ASN A 444 -27.57 -51.41 -13.57
CA ASN A 444 -28.08 -50.58 -14.65
C ASN A 444 -28.03 -49.08 -14.34
N THR A 445 -27.48 -48.69 -13.18
CA THR A 445 -27.22 -47.30 -12.81
C THR A 445 -25.74 -47.01 -12.62
N ASP A 446 -25.31 -45.77 -12.88
CA ASP A 446 -23.95 -45.29 -12.58
C ASP A 446 -23.56 -45.51 -11.12
N TYR A 447 -24.53 -45.42 -10.20
CA TYR A 447 -24.30 -45.65 -8.78
C TYR A 447 -23.89 -47.10 -8.49
N GLU A 448 -24.58 -48.07 -9.09
CA GLU A 448 -24.24 -49.49 -8.97
C GLU A 448 -22.90 -49.81 -9.63
N CYS A 449 -22.59 -49.17 -10.77
CA CYS A 449 -21.33 -49.35 -11.49
C CYS A 449 -20.14 -48.82 -10.68
N LYS A 450 -20.28 -47.62 -10.10
CA LYS A 450 -19.28 -47.04 -9.19
C LYS A 450 -19.08 -47.89 -7.94
N LYS A 451 -20.14 -48.56 -7.44
CA LYS A 451 -20.02 -49.56 -6.38
C LYS A 451 -19.24 -50.79 -6.83
N TYR A 452 -19.41 -51.24 -8.07
CA TYR A 452 -18.68 -52.38 -8.61
C TYR A 452 -17.19 -52.11 -8.76
N GLN A 453 -16.83 -50.98 -9.37
CA GLN A 453 -15.45 -50.52 -9.51
C GLN A 453 -15.42 -49.00 -9.73
N SER A 454 -14.48 -48.32 -9.07
CA SER A 454 -14.34 -46.87 -9.21
C SER A 454 -14.03 -46.50 -10.66
N GLY A 455 -14.73 -45.51 -11.22
CA GLY A 455 -14.57 -45.08 -12.61
C GLY A 455 -15.44 -45.78 -13.65
N CYS A 456 -16.28 -46.75 -13.26
CA CYS A 456 -17.26 -47.38 -14.16
C CYS A 456 -18.58 -46.61 -14.26
N VAL A 457 -19.15 -46.58 -15.46
CA VAL A 457 -20.41 -45.87 -15.82
C VAL A 457 -21.25 -46.72 -16.78
N THR A 458 -22.55 -46.41 -16.89
CA THR A 458 -23.48 -47.12 -17.77
C THR A 458 -23.58 -46.45 -19.15
N ASN A 459 -23.60 -47.24 -20.23
CA ASN A 459 -23.87 -46.74 -21.59
C ASN A 459 -24.87 -47.67 -22.30
N ASP A 460 -26.14 -47.26 -22.47
CA ASP A 460 -27.20 -47.89 -23.27
C ASP A 460 -27.05 -49.42 -23.52
N LYS A 461 -27.02 -50.20 -22.41
CA LYS A 461 -26.91 -51.68 -22.31
C LYS A 461 -25.50 -52.31 -22.26
N LEU A 462 -24.41 -51.54 -22.27
CA LEU A 462 -23.05 -52.04 -22.09
C LEU A 462 -22.22 -51.16 -21.13
N LEU A 463 -21.46 -51.80 -20.24
CA LEU A 463 -20.64 -51.15 -19.21
C LEU A 463 -19.24 -50.82 -19.76
N ILE A 464 -18.81 -49.57 -19.62
CA ILE A 464 -17.51 -49.11 -20.11
C ILE A 464 -16.80 -48.23 -19.07
N ASP A 465 -15.47 -48.16 -19.19
CA ASP A 465 -14.66 -47.20 -18.44
C ASP A 465 -15.05 -45.76 -18.85
N SER A 466 -15.19 -44.85 -17.89
CA SER A 466 -15.40 -43.41 -18.12
C SER A 466 -14.50 -42.79 -19.20
N GLN A 467 -13.24 -43.22 -19.31
CA GLN A 467 -12.32 -42.72 -20.34
C GLN A 467 -12.71 -43.23 -21.73
N ARG A 468 -13.19 -44.48 -21.84
CA ARG A 468 -13.75 -45.01 -23.08
C ARG A 468 -15.07 -44.34 -23.44
N GLU A 469 -15.91 -43.99 -22.47
CA GLU A 469 -17.16 -43.27 -22.75
C GLU A 469 -16.91 -41.88 -23.33
N GLN A 470 -15.93 -41.14 -22.80
CA GLN A 470 -15.51 -39.87 -23.41
C GLN A 470 -15.07 -40.05 -24.86
N LEU A 471 -14.30 -41.10 -25.14
CA LEU A 471 -13.88 -41.44 -26.51
C LEU A 471 -15.09 -41.80 -27.40
N PHE A 472 -16.05 -42.58 -26.89
CA PHE A 472 -17.27 -42.94 -27.61
C PHE A 472 -18.15 -41.72 -27.89
N ARG A 473 -18.32 -40.81 -26.93
CA ARG A 473 -19.02 -39.53 -27.12
C ARG A 473 -18.33 -38.67 -28.17
N TYR A 474 -17.00 -38.63 -28.16
CA TYR A 474 -16.21 -37.90 -29.16
C TYR A 474 -16.35 -38.50 -30.56
N CYS A 475 -16.27 -39.83 -30.69
CA CYS A 475 -16.49 -40.54 -31.96
C CYS A 475 -17.94 -40.40 -32.47
N ARG A 476 -18.94 -40.40 -31.58
CA ARG A 476 -20.35 -40.18 -31.95
C ARG A 476 -20.57 -38.75 -32.45
N MET A 477 -20.00 -37.75 -31.77
CA MET A 477 -19.98 -36.36 -32.27
C MET A 477 -19.34 -36.27 -33.66
N LEU A 478 -18.20 -36.93 -33.87
CA LEU A 478 -17.51 -36.97 -35.16
C LEU A 478 -18.37 -37.64 -36.25
N MET A 479 -19.04 -38.76 -35.95
CA MET A 479 -19.96 -39.39 -36.89
C MET A 479 -21.18 -38.52 -37.22
N GLU A 480 -21.78 -37.86 -36.23
CA GLU A 480 -22.89 -36.92 -36.45
C GLU A 480 -22.45 -35.73 -37.30
N PHE A 481 -21.23 -35.21 -37.07
CA PHE A 481 -20.63 -34.16 -37.90
C PHE A 481 -20.41 -34.62 -39.35
N ILE A 482 -19.91 -35.84 -39.55
CA ILE A 482 -19.71 -36.43 -40.88
C ILE A 482 -21.06 -36.64 -41.58
N LEU A 483 -22.07 -37.20 -40.89
CA LEU A 483 -23.41 -37.40 -41.43
C LEU A 483 -24.11 -36.08 -41.80
N HIS A 484 -23.97 -35.04 -40.98
CA HIS A 484 -24.47 -33.71 -41.31
C HIS A 484 -23.72 -33.08 -42.49
N GLY A 485 -22.41 -33.31 -42.59
CA GLY A 485 -21.58 -32.90 -43.72
C GLY A 485 -22.03 -33.56 -45.03
N PHE A 486 -22.27 -34.88 -45.01
CA PHE A 486 -22.80 -35.62 -46.17
C PHE A 486 -24.21 -35.17 -46.56
N ASN A 487 -25.11 -34.91 -45.61
CA ASN A 487 -26.45 -34.41 -45.91
C ASN A 487 -26.42 -33.00 -46.55
N LYS A 488 -25.53 -32.12 -46.09
CA LYS A 488 -25.33 -30.80 -46.72
C LYS A 488 -24.73 -30.92 -48.12
N MET A 489 -23.80 -31.85 -48.33
CA MET A 489 -23.20 -32.11 -49.64
C MET A 489 -24.23 -32.71 -50.62
N PHE A 490 -25.15 -33.55 -50.14
CA PHE A 490 -26.27 -34.09 -50.92
C PHE A 490 -27.31 -33.03 -51.28
N GLN A 491 -27.61 -32.10 -50.37
CA GLN A 491 -28.45 -30.92 -50.68
C GLN A 491 -27.80 -29.98 -51.70
N PHE A 492 -26.46 -29.85 -51.67
CA PHE A 492 -25.71 -29.05 -52.63
C PHE A 492 -25.66 -29.71 -54.03
N LEU A 493 -25.61 -31.04 -54.10
CA LEU A 493 -25.67 -31.76 -55.37
C LEU A 493 -27.08 -31.76 -55.98
N ASN A 494 -28.14 -31.83 -55.15
CA ASN A 494 -29.53 -31.69 -55.62
C ASN A 494 -29.92 -30.27 -56.03
N SER A 495 -29.03 -29.28 -55.90
CA SER A 495 -29.25 -27.90 -56.36
C SER A 495 -28.44 -27.54 -57.61
N ILE A 496 -27.75 -28.51 -58.24
CA ILE A 496 -26.89 -28.29 -59.41
C ILE A 496 -27.47 -28.89 -60.72
N ASP A 497 -28.58 -29.65 -60.68
CA ASP A 497 -29.26 -30.12 -61.90
C ASP A 497 -30.71 -29.60 -62.00
N LEU A 498 -30.94 -28.79 -63.06
CA LEU A 498 -32.19 -28.27 -63.66
C LEU A 498 -32.89 -27.07 -63.02
#